data_AF-A0A5E4AVE2-F1
#
_entry.id   AF-A0A5E4AVE2-F1
#
_cell.length_a   1.000
_cell.length_b   1.000
_cell.length_c   1.000
_cell.angle_alpha   90.00
_cell.angle_beta   90.00
_cell.angle_gamma   90.00
#
_symmetry.space_group_name_H-M   'P 1'
#
loop_
_entity.id
_entity.type
_entity.pdbx_description
1 polymer ?
#
loop_
_entity_poly.entity_id
_entity_poly.type
_entity_poly.pdbx_seq_one_letter_code
_entity_poly.pdbx_strand_id
1 'polypeptide(L)'
;MLEGGSGLCSQGRSLPQSGLGQTPSLPSRSEIVFPTASQTCSLWDAAKEKELEKCKEDIQDADADRVFCASSRIAKVVCMEFDCDEVVSLIQKLCENIGALDLPHDKAAVTWIGTFLQMRARELEDKLWEVWLTVAQNVPFARTMLHSLMGRLQSRFTPRVNATSKADIWRLAAVDPLMTLCTIHLLLEKLDRGDKLRDLFPDLIYTLLLQLSSSLRPKAASPVLKTWRLVHTGTLPEEMNLERITIKSMQLLLKRINNERLLHALEEQSVWALLEDSLTFLEGVGLLARLCMQNMESYRLRLSELVLRGMASEVLSCRVSSTAVCVEFMSHPILYQQKLLRPAVMMLEKGAEQEEDEALRVLSLRALGNMALGAPKKVKQYRKLLLEQCLGSLRGPASSSVTVEGMETLTKILAELREGDMGSSFEAVSELCRVFFDSESELLRLKAFVLFGKLAKMVGISKQRFFKGEVKRAWVPLLLHCQDPCSSTAHGQLPGAVE
;
A
#
# COMPACT_ATOMS: atom_id res chain seq x y z
N MET A 1 -31.59 20.13 -51.04
CA MET A 1 -32.47 20.42 -52.18
C MET A 1 -32.75 19.11 -52.88
N LEU A 2 -34.05 18.84 -53.11
CA LEU A 2 -34.67 17.76 -53.92
C LEU A 2 -34.68 16.38 -53.21
N GLU A 3 -35.80 15.90 -52.64
CA GLU A 3 -37.04 15.39 -53.28
C GLU A 3 -36.77 14.19 -54.22
N GLY A 4 -37.49 13.07 -54.25
CA GLY A 4 -38.78 12.68 -53.68
C GLY A 4 -39.47 11.65 -54.63
N GLY A 5 -40.23 10.70 -54.07
CA GLY A 5 -41.28 9.91 -54.77
C GLY A 5 -40.81 8.68 -55.58
N SER A 6 -41.56 7.57 -55.73
CA SER A 6 -43.00 7.33 -55.50
C SER A 6 -43.36 5.86 -55.83
N GLY A 7 -44.53 5.39 -55.34
CA GLY A 7 -45.29 4.22 -55.86
C GLY A 7 -45.52 3.08 -54.84
N LEU A 8 -46.50 3.13 -53.92
CA LEU A 8 -47.96 2.87 -54.06
C LEU A 8 -48.33 1.56 -54.77
N CYS A 9 -48.88 0.58 -54.03
CA CYS A 9 -50.26 0.11 -54.25
C CYS A 9 -50.77 -0.80 -53.10
N SER A 10 -52.05 -0.62 -52.81
CA SER A 10 -52.79 -0.99 -51.60
C SER A 10 -53.91 -2.01 -51.89
N GLN A 11 -54.19 -2.90 -50.95
CA GLN A 11 -55.51 -3.48 -50.63
C GLN A 11 -55.51 -3.80 -49.12
N GLY A 12 -56.48 -3.50 -48.26
CA GLY A 12 -57.79 -2.85 -48.36
C GLY A 12 -58.79 -3.55 -47.43
N ARG A 13 -59.29 -2.82 -46.40
CA ARG A 13 -60.49 -3.05 -45.53
C ARG A 13 -60.37 -4.10 -44.39
N SER A 14 -60.91 -3.90 -43.18
CA SER A 14 -61.73 -2.83 -42.58
C SER A 14 -61.80 -2.94 -41.04
N LEU A 15 -61.90 -1.80 -40.35
CA LEU A 15 -62.15 -1.60 -38.90
C LEU A 15 -63.60 -1.97 -38.49
N PRO A 16 -63.87 -2.08 -37.17
CA PRO A 16 -64.54 -0.93 -36.52
C PRO A 16 -63.89 -0.46 -35.21
N GLN A 17 -64.10 0.83 -34.95
CA GLN A 17 -63.69 1.61 -33.78
C GLN A 17 -64.52 1.28 -32.53
N SER A 18 -63.91 1.41 -31.34
CA SER A 18 -64.49 2.16 -30.22
C SER A 18 -63.49 2.30 -29.06
N GLY A 19 -63.38 3.50 -28.48
CA GLY A 19 -62.99 3.68 -27.07
C GLY A 19 -61.72 4.50 -26.83
N LEU A 20 -61.91 5.71 -26.31
CA LEU A 20 -60.89 6.68 -25.89
C LEU A 20 -60.11 6.26 -24.63
N GLY A 21 -58.84 6.68 -24.58
CA GLY A 21 -58.17 7.13 -23.34
C GLY A 21 -57.36 6.09 -22.57
N GLN A 22 -56.04 6.30 -22.49
CA GLN A 22 -55.30 6.58 -21.25
C GLN A 22 -53.78 6.48 -21.48
N THR A 23 -53.08 7.49 -21.01
CA THR A 23 -51.62 7.59 -20.86
C THR A 23 -51.05 6.42 -20.04
N PRO A 24 -49.81 5.95 -20.29
CA PRO A 24 -49.22 4.87 -19.51
C PRO A 24 -48.97 5.34 -18.07
N SER A 25 -49.65 4.70 -17.12
CA SER A 25 -49.54 4.93 -15.69
C SER A 25 -48.22 4.37 -15.14
N LEU A 26 -47.58 5.14 -14.25
CA LEU A 26 -46.49 4.67 -13.39
C LEU A 26 -47.00 3.51 -12.51
N PRO A 27 -46.16 2.50 -12.20
CA PRO A 27 -46.53 1.50 -11.20
C PRO A 27 -46.66 2.19 -9.84
N SER A 28 -47.82 1.99 -9.24
CA SER A 28 -48.19 2.45 -7.91
C SER A 28 -47.27 1.88 -6.83
N ARG A 29 -46.87 2.78 -5.93
CA ARG A 29 -45.98 2.60 -4.79
C ARG A 29 -46.71 1.84 -3.67
N SER A 30 -46.76 0.52 -3.73
CA SER A 30 -47.22 -0.33 -2.61
C SER A 30 -46.91 -1.82 -2.83
N GLU A 31 -45.63 -2.20 -2.82
CA GLU A 31 -45.23 -3.61 -2.59
C GLU A 31 -44.00 -3.66 -1.69
N ILE A 32 -44.14 -3.09 -0.48
CA ILE A 32 -43.47 -3.65 0.70
C ILE A 32 -44.55 -4.50 1.36
N VAL A 33 -44.55 -5.78 1.05
CA VAL A 33 -45.39 -6.75 1.75
C VAL A 33 -44.78 -6.95 3.13
N PHE A 34 -45.34 -6.29 4.14
CA PHE A 34 -45.11 -6.70 5.53
C PHE A 34 -45.64 -8.13 5.69
N PRO A 35 -44.85 -9.08 6.25
CA PRO A 35 -45.35 -10.42 6.52
C PRO A 35 -46.61 -10.31 7.38
N THR A 36 -47.72 -10.81 6.87
CA THR A 36 -48.95 -10.90 7.65
C THR A 36 -48.68 -11.89 8.77
N ALA A 37 -48.82 -11.43 10.02
CA ALA A 37 -48.54 -12.19 11.22
C ALA A 37 -49.28 -13.53 11.21
N SER A 38 -48.56 -14.60 10.87
CA SER A 38 -49.03 -15.97 11.03
C SER A 38 -48.31 -16.58 12.22
N GLN A 39 -49.00 -16.52 13.37
CA GLN A 39 -48.98 -17.48 14.47
C GLN A 39 -47.60 -17.97 14.98
N THR A 40 -46.88 -17.07 15.64
CA THR A 40 -46.14 -17.37 16.88
C THR A 40 -46.25 -16.12 17.77
N CYS A 41 -46.94 -16.25 18.89
CA CYS A 41 -47.38 -15.14 19.71
C CYS A 41 -46.30 -14.74 20.72
N SER A 42 -45.52 -13.68 20.44
CA SER A 42 -45.09 -12.73 21.46
C SER A 42 -46.07 -11.55 21.41
N LEU A 43 -46.79 -11.30 22.50
CA LEU A 43 -47.58 -10.06 22.65
C LEU A 43 -46.58 -8.91 22.64
N TRP A 44 -46.64 -8.07 21.59
CA TRP A 44 -45.80 -6.88 21.49
C TRP A 44 -46.08 -5.99 22.71
N ASP A 45 -45.03 -5.61 23.44
CA ASP A 45 -45.17 -4.67 24.55
C ASP A 45 -45.80 -3.36 24.04
N ALA A 46 -46.79 -2.79 24.74
CA ALA A 46 -47.49 -1.56 24.33
C ALA A 46 -46.53 -0.38 24.06
N ALA A 47 -45.34 -0.38 24.67
CA ALA A 47 -44.27 0.58 24.40
C ALA A 47 -43.66 0.40 22.99
N LYS A 48 -43.45 -0.84 22.54
CA LYS A 48 -42.92 -1.16 21.19
C LYS A 48 -43.92 -0.80 20.10
N GLU A 49 -45.20 -1.08 20.33
CA GLU A 49 -46.28 -0.72 19.40
C GLU A 49 -46.40 0.81 19.23
N LYS A 50 -46.34 1.55 20.34
CA LYS A 50 -46.30 3.02 20.31
C LYS A 50 -45.07 3.58 19.58
N GLU A 51 -43.91 2.96 19.78
CA GLU A 51 -42.69 3.36 19.07
C GLU A 51 -42.78 3.09 17.56
N LEU A 52 -43.39 1.98 17.13
CA LEU A 52 -43.62 1.71 15.72
C LEU A 52 -44.62 2.69 15.08
N GLU A 53 -45.70 3.04 15.77
CA GLU A 53 -46.67 4.02 15.22
C GLU A 53 -46.01 5.39 15.03
N LYS A 54 -45.14 5.80 15.97
CA LYS A 54 -44.32 7.00 15.80
C LYS A 54 -43.35 6.89 14.61
N CYS A 55 -42.71 5.73 14.41
CA CYS A 55 -41.82 5.53 13.26
C CYS A 55 -42.58 5.55 11.93
N LYS A 56 -43.83 5.10 11.91
CA LYS A 56 -44.69 5.13 10.72
C LYS A 56 -45.00 6.57 10.28
N GLU A 57 -45.25 7.48 11.22
CA GLU A 57 -45.36 8.91 10.95
C GLU A 57 -44.04 9.46 10.39
N ASP A 58 -42.91 9.15 11.03
CA ASP A 58 -41.58 9.63 10.63
C ASP A 58 -41.13 9.10 9.24
N ILE A 59 -41.59 7.92 8.80
CA ILE A 59 -41.28 7.36 7.47
C ILE A 59 -42.01 8.07 6.33
N GLN A 60 -43.16 8.69 6.61
CA GLN A 60 -43.92 9.44 5.62
C GLN A 60 -43.40 10.89 5.45
N ASP A 61 -42.41 11.29 6.25
CA ASP A 61 -41.76 12.60 6.16
C ASP A 61 -40.98 12.74 4.84
N ALA A 62 -40.86 13.97 4.34
CA ALA A 62 -40.09 14.29 3.14
C ALA A 62 -38.58 14.40 3.43
N ASP A 63 -38.20 14.55 4.71
CA ASP A 63 -36.82 14.62 5.16
C ASP A 63 -36.17 13.23 5.22
N ALA A 64 -35.20 12.99 4.34
CA ALA A 64 -34.48 11.73 4.23
C ALA A 64 -33.74 11.33 5.53
N ASP A 65 -33.28 12.29 6.34
CA ASP A 65 -32.59 11.98 7.59
C ASP A 65 -33.57 11.49 8.66
N ARG A 66 -34.80 12.00 8.67
CA ARG A 66 -35.88 11.52 9.55
C ARG A 66 -36.32 10.12 9.19
N VAL A 67 -36.54 9.85 7.89
CA VAL A 67 -36.87 8.52 7.38
C VAL A 67 -35.77 7.50 7.75
N PHE A 68 -34.49 7.90 7.64
CA PHE A 68 -33.37 7.04 8.03
C PHE A 68 -33.33 6.77 9.55
N CYS A 69 -33.57 7.79 10.38
CA CYS A 69 -33.65 7.64 11.84
C CYS A 69 -34.80 6.72 12.26
N ALA A 70 -35.96 6.85 11.63
CA ALA A 70 -37.11 5.98 11.86
C ALA A 70 -36.79 4.54 11.47
N SER A 71 -36.16 4.32 10.32
CA SER A 71 -35.70 3.00 9.87
C SER A 71 -34.75 2.34 10.88
N SER A 72 -33.78 3.08 11.44
CA SER A 72 -32.89 2.57 12.49
C SER A 72 -33.63 2.19 13.78
N ARG A 73 -34.65 2.97 14.18
CA ARG A 73 -35.48 2.67 15.36
C ARG A 73 -36.32 1.41 15.14
N ILE A 74 -36.89 1.23 13.96
CA ILE A 74 -37.63 0.01 13.59
C ILE A 74 -36.71 -1.20 13.71
N ALA A 75 -35.49 -1.14 13.16
CA ALA A 75 -34.53 -2.24 13.27
C ALA A 75 -34.31 -2.66 14.73
N LYS A 76 -34.19 -1.72 15.67
CA LYS A 76 -34.00 -2.03 17.10
C LYS A 76 -35.19 -2.73 17.73
N VAL A 77 -36.41 -2.31 17.37
CA VAL A 77 -37.65 -2.92 17.89
C VAL A 77 -37.81 -4.33 17.32
N VAL A 78 -37.68 -4.45 16.00
CA VAL A 78 -37.93 -5.68 15.25
C VAL A 78 -36.87 -6.75 15.54
N CYS A 79 -35.61 -6.36 15.77
CA CYS A 79 -34.52 -7.29 16.09
C CYS A 79 -34.88 -8.25 17.22
N MET A 80 -35.58 -7.76 18.25
CA MET A 80 -35.89 -8.51 19.46
C MET A 80 -37.06 -9.48 19.31
N GLU A 81 -37.86 -9.35 18.24
CA GLU A 81 -39.04 -10.19 17.99
C GLU A 81 -38.71 -11.45 17.17
N PHE A 82 -37.65 -11.40 16.37
CA PHE A 82 -37.19 -12.55 15.59
C PHE A 82 -36.27 -13.46 16.37
N ASP A 83 -36.32 -14.76 16.10
CA ASP A 83 -35.33 -15.71 16.59
C ASP A 83 -33.96 -15.53 15.87
N CYS A 84 -32.95 -16.28 16.31
CA CYS A 84 -31.60 -16.14 15.76
C CYS A 84 -31.50 -16.58 14.29
N ASP A 85 -32.24 -17.61 13.87
CA ASP A 85 -32.23 -18.11 12.49
C ASP A 85 -32.93 -17.14 11.55
N GLU A 86 -34.05 -16.57 11.98
CA GLU A 86 -34.79 -15.53 11.28
C GLU A 86 -33.94 -14.25 11.11
N VAL A 87 -33.23 -13.83 12.16
CA VAL A 87 -32.30 -12.69 12.10
C VAL A 87 -31.18 -12.95 11.11
N VAL A 88 -30.58 -14.15 11.11
CA VAL A 88 -29.52 -14.50 10.14
C VAL A 88 -30.06 -14.49 8.72
N SER A 89 -31.21 -15.11 8.45
CA SER A 89 -31.86 -15.09 7.14
C SER A 89 -32.15 -13.66 6.67
N LEU A 90 -32.62 -12.79 7.57
CA LEU A 90 -32.87 -11.39 7.25
C LEU A 90 -31.57 -10.63 6.94
N ILE A 91 -30.50 -10.84 7.73
CA ILE A 91 -29.18 -10.27 7.46
C ILE A 91 -28.66 -10.74 6.09
N GLN A 92 -28.76 -12.04 5.80
CA GLN A 92 -28.35 -12.60 4.52
C GLN A 92 -29.12 -11.95 3.38
N LYS A 93 -30.44 -11.80 3.52
CA LYS A 93 -31.26 -11.18 2.48
C LYS A 93 -30.93 -9.72 2.26
N LEU A 94 -30.67 -8.97 3.34
CA LEU A 94 -30.19 -7.60 3.25
C LEU A 94 -28.84 -7.55 2.53
N CYS A 95 -27.89 -8.43 2.88
CA CYS A 95 -26.58 -8.52 2.23
C CYS A 95 -26.69 -8.83 0.73
N GLU A 96 -27.56 -9.75 0.31
CA GLU A 96 -27.79 -10.09 -1.11
C GLU A 96 -28.30 -8.90 -1.92
N ASN A 97 -29.15 -8.06 -1.32
CA ASN A 97 -29.82 -6.96 -2.00
C ASN A 97 -28.99 -5.66 -2.05
N ILE A 98 -27.90 -5.57 -1.28
CA ILE A 98 -27.03 -4.38 -1.30
C ILE A 98 -26.43 -4.19 -2.69
N GLY A 99 -26.62 -2.99 -3.25
CA GLY A 99 -26.19 -2.60 -4.59
C GLY A 99 -27.17 -2.97 -5.70
N ALA A 100 -28.30 -3.62 -5.39
CA ALA A 100 -29.39 -3.87 -6.35
C ALA A 100 -30.46 -2.76 -6.33
N LEU A 101 -30.52 -1.99 -5.25
CA LEU A 101 -31.47 -0.89 -5.03
C LEU A 101 -30.76 0.48 -5.11
N ASP A 102 -31.36 1.52 -4.53
CA ASP A 102 -30.76 2.85 -4.42
C ASP A 102 -29.88 3.02 -3.17
N LEU A 103 -29.09 4.09 -3.15
CA LEU A 103 -28.15 4.40 -2.06
C LEU A 103 -28.83 4.55 -0.68
N PRO A 104 -30.00 5.22 -0.54
CA PRO A 104 -30.74 5.24 0.72
C PRO A 104 -31.11 3.84 1.26
N HIS A 105 -31.55 2.93 0.39
CA HIS A 105 -31.89 1.56 0.79
C HIS A 105 -30.64 0.79 1.25
N ASP A 106 -29.53 0.90 0.53
CA ASP A 106 -28.25 0.29 0.93
C ASP A 106 -27.78 0.80 2.30
N LYS A 107 -27.90 2.11 2.54
CA LYS A 107 -27.53 2.72 3.83
C LYS A 107 -28.42 2.19 4.96
N ALA A 108 -29.72 2.04 4.73
CA ALA A 108 -30.64 1.45 5.68
C ALA A 108 -30.31 -0.03 5.95
N ALA A 109 -30.08 -0.82 4.90
CA ALA A 109 -29.70 -2.24 5.01
C ALA A 109 -28.44 -2.44 5.87
N VAL A 110 -27.37 -1.68 5.60
CA VAL A 110 -26.14 -1.71 6.41
C VAL A 110 -26.41 -1.34 7.87
N THR A 111 -27.31 -0.38 8.12
CA THR A 111 -27.69 0.04 9.48
C THR A 111 -28.47 -1.04 10.22
N TRP A 112 -29.37 -1.73 9.52
CA TRP A 112 -30.13 -2.86 10.06
C TRP A 112 -29.21 -4.03 10.40
N ILE A 113 -28.32 -4.43 9.47
CA ILE A 113 -27.31 -5.47 9.69
C ILE A 113 -26.46 -5.12 10.92
N GLY A 114 -25.95 -3.88 10.99
CA GLY A 114 -25.15 -3.41 12.13
C GLY A 114 -25.92 -3.45 13.45
N THR A 115 -27.20 -3.06 13.44
CA THR A 115 -28.07 -3.08 14.62
C THR A 115 -28.32 -4.51 15.10
N PHE A 116 -28.62 -5.44 14.20
CA PHE A 116 -28.87 -6.84 14.54
C PHE A 116 -27.62 -7.50 15.12
N LEU A 117 -26.47 -7.33 14.46
CA LEU A 117 -25.19 -7.86 14.92
C LEU A 117 -24.80 -7.27 16.29
N GLN A 118 -25.08 -6.00 16.56
CA GLN A 118 -24.79 -5.37 17.85
C GLN A 118 -25.69 -5.86 18.97
N MET A 119 -27.00 -5.97 18.72
CA MET A 119 -27.98 -6.32 19.75
C MET A 119 -27.96 -7.82 20.07
N ARG A 120 -27.62 -8.68 19.09
CA ARG A 120 -27.59 -10.16 19.25
C ARG A 120 -26.20 -10.76 19.10
N ALA A 121 -25.15 -9.98 19.41
CA ALA A 121 -23.75 -10.39 19.18
C ALA A 121 -23.37 -11.76 19.78
N ARG A 122 -23.85 -12.09 20.99
CA ARG A 122 -23.55 -13.35 21.68
C ARG A 122 -24.32 -14.54 21.10
N GLU A 123 -25.54 -14.30 20.66
CA GLU A 123 -26.44 -15.35 20.15
C GLU A 123 -26.12 -15.73 18.71
N LEU A 124 -25.46 -14.82 17.97
CA LEU A 124 -25.09 -15.01 16.58
C LEU A 124 -23.65 -15.52 16.40
N GLU A 125 -22.87 -15.70 17.47
CA GLU A 125 -21.43 -15.98 17.41
C GLU A 125 -21.10 -17.21 16.54
N ASP A 126 -21.87 -18.28 16.68
CA ASP A 126 -21.75 -19.53 15.92
C ASP A 126 -22.23 -19.40 14.46
N LYS A 127 -23.07 -18.40 14.15
CA LYS A 127 -23.66 -18.16 12.82
C LYS A 127 -23.01 -17.00 12.05
N LEU A 128 -22.08 -16.26 12.67
CA LEU A 128 -21.38 -15.14 12.04
C LEU A 128 -20.67 -15.54 10.74
N TRP A 129 -20.16 -16.77 10.66
CA TRP A 129 -19.46 -17.24 9.46
C TRP A 129 -20.37 -17.28 8.22
N GLU A 130 -21.67 -17.60 8.39
CA GLU A 130 -22.65 -17.64 7.30
C GLU A 130 -22.97 -16.25 6.78
N VAL A 131 -23.09 -15.29 7.71
CA VAL A 131 -23.27 -13.87 7.38
C VAL A 131 -22.06 -13.38 6.58
N TRP A 132 -20.84 -13.62 7.06
CA TRP A 132 -19.62 -13.22 6.37
C TRP A 132 -19.46 -13.88 4.99
N LEU A 133 -19.87 -15.15 4.86
CA LEU A 133 -19.86 -15.83 3.57
C LEU A 133 -20.82 -15.18 2.58
N THR A 134 -22.03 -14.84 3.02
CA THR A 134 -23.04 -14.16 2.20
C THR A 134 -22.54 -12.80 1.72
N VAL A 135 -21.91 -12.05 2.62
CA VAL A 135 -21.27 -10.77 2.28
C VAL A 135 -20.19 -10.96 1.22
N ALA A 136 -19.34 -11.99 1.34
CA ALA A 136 -18.29 -12.28 0.38
C ALA A 136 -18.82 -12.77 -0.99
N GLN A 137 -20.00 -13.39 -1.01
CA GLN A 137 -20.68 -13.83 -2.23
C GLN A 137 -21.31 -12.66 -3.00
N ASN A 138 -21.79 -11.62 -2.31
CA ASN A 138 -22.17 -10.36 -2.94
C ASN A 138 -20.91 -9.57 -3.35
N VAL A 139 -20.44 -9.79 -4.58
CA VAL A 139 -19.20 -9.20 -5.10
C VAL A 139 -19.19 -7.67 -5.10
N PRO A 140 -20.21 -6.94 -5.59
CA PRO A 140 -20.26 -5.48 -5.49
C PRO A 140 -20.13 -4.97 -4.05
N PHE A 141 -20.85 -5.60 -3.12
CA PHE A 141 -20.81 -5.21 -1.71
C PHE A 141 -19.45 -5.51 -1.08
N ALA A 142 -18.92 -6.73 -1.28
CA ALA A 142 -17.60 -7.13 -0.82
C ALA A 142 -16.48 -6.21 -1.33
N ARG A 143 -16.53 -5.81 -2.61
CA ARG A 143 -15.57 -4.87 -3.20
C ARG A 143 -15.66 -3.48 -2.58
N THR A 144 -16.86 -2.97 -2.37
CA THR A 144 -17.09 -1.66 -1.72
C THR A 144 -16.57 -1.68 -0.28
N MET A 145 -16.84 -2.77 0.44
CA MET A 145 -16.33 -2.96 1.79
C MET A 145 -14.81 -3.09 1.81
N LEU A 146 -14.19 -3.84 0.91
CA LEU A 146 -12.73 -3.92 0.77
C LEU A 146 -12.13 -2.54 0.54
N HIS A 147 -12.72 -1.72 -0.35
CA HIS A 147 -12.25 -0.36 -0.61
C HIS A 147 -12.37 0.54 0.64
N SER A 148 -13.48 0.43 1.38
CA SER A 148 -13.68 1.17 2.63
C SER A 148 -12.69 0.75 3.73
N LEU A 149 -12.50 -0.55 3.93
CA LEU A 149 -11.54 -1.11 4.90
C LEU A 149 -10.10 -0.73 4.55
N MET A 150 -9.74 -0.75 3.26
CA MET A 150 -8.47 -0.26 2.77
C MET A 150 -8.28 1.23 3.09
N GLY A 151 -9.31 2.06 2.84
CA GLY A 151 -9.29 3.48 3.21
C GLY A 151 -9.10 3.70 4.72
N ARG A 152 -9.72 2.86 5.55
CA ARG A 152 -9.52 2.88 7.02
C ARG A 152 -8.09 2.55 7.41
N LEU A 153 -7.45 1.55 6.79
CA LEU A 153 -6.02 1.29 7.00
C LEU A 153 -5.16 2.47 6.55
N GLN A 154 -5.43 3.01 5.35
CA GLN A 154 -4.67 4.12 4.78
C GLN A 154 -4.74 5.40 5.63
N SER A 155 -5.88 5.66 6.30
CA SER A 155 -6.02 6.78 7.22
C SER A 155 -4.99 6.78 8.35
N ARG A 156 -4.41 5.62 8.68
CA ARG A 156 -3.36 5.50 9.71
C ARG A 156 -2.01 6.01 9.25
N PHE A 157 -1.81 6.10 7.94
CA PHE A 157 -0.59 6.64 7.33
C PHE A 157 -0.64 8.17 7.20
N THR A 158 -1.60 8.81 7.88
CA THR A 158 -1.72 10.25 8.02
C THR A 158 -1.55 10.65 9.50
N PRO A 159 -0.99 11.84 9.79
CA PRO A 159 -0.87 12.32 11.17
C PRO A 159 -2.23 12.30 11.86
N ARG A 160 -2.35 11.55 12.96
CA ARG A 160 -3.63 11.41 13.68
C ARG A 160 -4.00 12.66 14.46
N VAL A 161 -5.31 12.92 14.50
CA VAL A 161 -5.95 13.79 15.49
C VAL A 161 -5.91 13.11 16.86
N ASN A 162 -5.60 13.91 17.89
CA ASN A 162 -5.26 13.55 19.27
C ASN A 162 -6.12 12.43 19.87
N ALA A 163 -5.48 11.35 20.34
CA ALA A 163 -6.13 10.39 21.20
C ALA A 163 -6.43 11.02 22.57
N THR A 164 -7.69 10.97 22.99
CA THR A 164 -8.18 11.62 24.22
C THR A 164 -8.00 10.73 25.46
N SER A 165 -7.72 9.45 25.29
CA SER A 165 -7.50 8.50 26.39
C SER A 165 -6.52 7.38 26.04
N LYS A 166 -5.99 6.69 27.07
CA LYS A 166 -5.18 5.48 26.88
C LYS A 166 -5.96 4.34 26.21
N ALA A 167 -7.27 4.25 26.47
CA ALA A 167 -8.12 3.26 25.82
C ALA A 167 -8.28 3.55 24.32
N ASP A 168 -8.40 4.82 23.95
CA ASP A 168 -8.45 5.25 22.55
C ASP A 168 -7.15 4.97 21.82
N ILE A 169 -5.99 5.22 22.45
CA ILE A 169 -4.68 4.87 21.89
C ILE A 169 -4.65 3.39 21.52
N TRP A 170 -5.12 2.49 22.40
CA TRP A 170 -5.10 1.06 22.16
C TRP A 170 -6.06 0.58 21.09
N ARG A 171 -7.31 1.04 21.16
CA ARG A 171 -8.32 0.73 20.15
C ARG A 171 -7.81 1.12 18.77
N LEU A 172 -7.28 2.34 18.66
CA LEU A 172 -6.80 2.90 17.41
C LEU A 172 -5.46 2.28 16.95
N ALA A 173 -4.59 1.83 17.85
CA ALA A 173 -3.26 1.30 17.50
C ALA A 173 -3.25 -0.21 17.18
N ALA A 174 -4.07 -1.00 17.86
CA ALA A 174 -4.02 -2.46 17.81
C ALA A 174 -5.35 -3.12 17.42
N VAL A 175 -6.46 -2.75 18.05
CA VAL A 175 -7.75 -3.45 17.86
C VAL A 175 -8.36 -3.14 16.49
N ASP A 176 -8.59 -1.87 16.16
CA ASP A 176 -9.22 -1.49 14.90
C ASP A 176 -8.44 -1.98 13.68
N PRO A 177 -7.10 -1.86 13.63
CA PRO A 177 -6.32 -2.35 12.49
C PRO A 177 -6.34 -3.87 12.36
N LEU A 178 -6.30 -4.58 13.49
CA LEU A 178 -6.39 -6.03 13.50
C LEU A 178 -7.74 -6.50 12.97
N MET A 179 -8.84 -5.95 13.48
CA MET A 179 -10.18 -6.26 12.99
C MET A 179 -10.33 -5.94 11.50
N THR A 180 -9.83 -4.78 11.07
CA THR A 180 -9.85 -4.37 9.67
C THR A 180 -9.08 -5.36 8.78
N LEU A 181 -7.90 -5.79 9.22
CA LEU A 181 -7.09 -6.78 8.49
C LEU A 181 -7.72 -8.17 8.48
N CYS A 182 -8.29 -8.64 9.59
CA CYS A 182 -9.01 -9.91 9.63
C CYS A 182 -10.17 -9.92 8.63
N THR A 183 -10.95 -8.83 8.58
CA THR A 183 -12.04 -8.71 7.62
C THR A 183 -11.52 -8.65 6.18
N ILE A 184 -10.46 -7.90 5.90
CA ILE A 184 -9.81 -7.91 4.58
C ILE A 184 -9.35 -9.32 4.22
N HIS A 185 -8.68 -10.03 5.12
CA HIS A 185 -8.22 -11.39 4.92
C HIS A 185 -9.35 -12.34 4.55
N LEU A 186 -10.44 -12.31 5.33
CA LEU A 186 -11.62 -13.14 5.10
C LEU A 186 -12.26 -12.85 3.74
N LEU A 187 -12.42 -11.57 3.38
CA LEU A 187 -12.95 -11.20 2.07
C LEU A 187 -12.04 -11.66 0.94
N LEU A 188 -10.72 -11.49 1.10
CA LEU A 188 -9.73 -12.02 0.17
C LEU A 188 -9.70 -13.56 0.14
N GLU A 189 -10.24 -14.27 1.12
CA GLU A 189 -10.32 -15.73 1.09
C GLU A 189 -11.59 -16.19 0.38
N LYS A 190 -12.73 -15.57 0.73
CA LYS A 190 -14.06 -16.03 0.32
C LYS A 190 -14.59 -15.40 -0.97
N LEU A 191 -14.05 -14.26 -1.41
CA LEU A 191 -14.46 -13.65 -2.67
C LEU A 191 -14.22 -14.64 -3.83
N ASP A 192 -15.12 -14.68 -4.81
CA ASP A 192 -14.95 -15.54 -5.98
C ASP A 192 -13.59 -15.30 -6.71
N ARG A 193 -13.02 -16.36 -7.30
CA ARG A 193 -11.67 -16.38 -7.89
C ARG A 193 -11.54 -15.63 -9.23
N GLY A 194 -12.63 -15.07 -9.76
CA GLY A 194 -12.58 -14.27 -10.98
C GLY A 194 -11.70 -13.01 -10.86
N ASP A 195 -11.49 -12.32 -11.98
CA ASP A 195 -10.69 -11.07 -12.11
C ASP A 195 -11.21 -9.84 -11.35
N LYS A 196 -12.07 -10.07 -10.37
CA LYS A 196 -12.83 -9.12 -9.57
C LYS A 196 -11.98 -8.33 -8.57
N LEU A 197 -10.66 -8.44 -8.59
CA LEU A 197 -9.74 -7.66 -7.75
C LEU A 197 -8.64 -6.95 -8.53
N ARG A 198 -8.60 -7.07 -9.87
CA ARG A 198 -7.49 -6.55 -10.66
C ARG A 198 -7.26 -5.05 -10.47
N ASP A 199 -8.33 -4.27 -10.34
CA ASP A 199 -8.29 -2.81 -10.16
C ASP A 199 -7.88 -2.39 -8.75
N LEU A 200 -8.29 -3.16 -7.73
CA LEU A 200 -7.96 -2.90 -6.32
C LEU A 200 -6.59 -3.46 -5.91
N PHE A 201 -6.07 -4.42 -6.67
CA PHE A 201 -4.83 -5.12 -6.35
C PHE A 201 -3.65 -4.19 -5.99
N PRO A 202 -3.24 -3.22 -6.84
CA PRO A 202 -2.05 -2.41 -6.56
C PRO A 202 -2.22 -1.58 -5.28
N ASP A 203 -3.41 -1.05 -5.03
CA ASP A 203 -3.72 -0.29 -3.82
C ASP A 203 -3.75 -1.20 -2.59
N LEU A 204 -4.30 -2.41 -2.69
CA LEU A 204 -4.36 -3.38 -1.59
C LEU A 204 -2.96 -3.89 -1.20
N ILE A 205 -2.16 -4.36 -2.16
CA ILE A 205 -0.82 -4.90 -1.87
C ILE A 205 0.07 -3.83 -1.25
N TYR A 206 0.00 -2.60 -1.76
CA TYR A 206 0.75 -1.47 -1.25
C TYR A 206 0.27 -1.04 0.14
N THR A 207 -1.04 -1.02 0.39
CA THR A 207 -1.60 -0.72 1.71
C THR A 207 -1.17 -1.75 2.74
N LEU A 208 -1.17 -3.04 2.39
CA LEU A 208 -0.70 -4.11 3.28
C LEU A 208 0.80 -3.98 3.57
N LEU A 209 1.61 -3.62 2.56
CA LEU A 209 3.04 -3.34 2.76
C LEU A 209 3.28 -2.20 3.76
N LEU A 210 2.55 -1.08 3.63
CA LEU A 210 2.65 0.05 4.56
C LEU A 210 2.12 -0.28 5.97
N GLN A 211 1.13 -1.16 6.04
CA GLN A 211 0.62 -1.64 7.32
C GLN A 211 1.67 -2.51 8.03
N LEU A 212 2.36 -3.38 7.27
CA LEU A 212 3.44 -4.23 7.79
C LEU A 212 4.63 -3.40 8.27
N SER A 213 5.02 -2.37 7.50
CA SER A 213 6.12 -1.48 7.91
C SER A 213 5.83 -0.68 9.18
N SER A 214 4.55 -0.44 9.46
CA SER A 214 4.10 0.26 10.66
C SER A 214 4.04 -0.64 11.90
N SER A 215 4.04 -1.97 11.75
CA SER A 215 4.02 -2.93 12.86
C SER A 215 5.37 -3.40 13.35
N LEU A 216 6.39 -3.47 12.48
CA LEU A 216 7.71 -4.07 12.77
C LEU A 216 8.69 -3.20 13.59
N ARG A 217 8.22 -2.09 14.18
CA ARG A 217 9.03 -1.21 15.05
C ARG A 217 9.10 -1.80 16.47
N PRO A 218 10.16 -1.56 17.28
CA PRO A 218 10.33 -2.23 18.56
C PRO A 218 9.09 -2.16 19.45
N LYS A 219 8.61 -3.35 19.83
CA LYS A 219 7.40 -3.59 20.62
C LYS A 219 7.41 -2.73 21.88
N ALA A 220 6.62 -1.65 21.90
CA ALA A 220 6.14 -1.12 23.17
C ALA A 220 5.31 -2.24 23.83
N ALA A 221 5.57 -2.51 25.10
CA ALA A 221 4.98 -3.63 25.85
C ALA A 221 3.49 -3.81 25.51
N SER A 222 3.12 -5.05 25.21
CA SER A 222 1.72 -5.42 24.98
C SER A 222 0.90 -4.96 26.20
N PRO A 223 -0.17 -4.19 26.00
CA PRO A 223 -0.96 -3.70 27.11
C PRO A 223 -1.80 -4.82 27.66
N VAL A 224 -2.01 -4.74 28.96
CA VAL A 224 -2.96 -5.62 29.62
C VAL A 224 -4.37 -5.16 29.26
N LEU A 225 -5.03 -5.92 28.37
CA LEU A 225 -6.40 -5.67 27.92
C LEU A 225 -7.38 -5.96 29.05
N LYS A 226 -8.12 -4.94 29.50
CA LYS A 226 -9.31 -5.11 30.36
C LYS A 226 -10.59 -5.32 29.55
N THR A 227 -10.66 -4.79 28.32
CA THR A 227 -11.87 -4.87 27.46
C THR A 227 -11.97 -6.20 26.70
N TRP A 228 -10.84 -6.83 26.35
CA TRP A 228 -10.85 -8.17 25.76
C TRP A 228 -11.38 -9.22 26.75
N ARG A 229 -11.13 -9.02 28.05
CA ARG A 229 -11.68 -9.85 29.14
C ARG A 229 -13.20 -9.79 29.30
N LEU A 230 -13.88 -8.81 28.71
CA LEU A 230 -15.36 -8.71 28.74
C LEU A 230 -16.03 -9.67 27.75
N VAL A 231 -15.30 -10.15 26.74
CA VAL A 231 -15.84 -11.02 25.68
C VAL A 231 -15.12 -12.37 25.65
N HIS A 232 -13.81 -12.43 25.93
CA HIS A 232 -13.01 -13.67 25.94
C HIS A 232 -12.11 -13.72 27.19
N THR A 233 -12.03 -14.87 27.86
CA THR A 233 -11.37 -15.03 29.17
C THR A 233 -9.84 -15.18 29.16
N GLY A 234 -9.21 -15.34 27.99
CA GLY A 234 -7.73 -15.49 27.83
C GLY A 234 -6.91 -14.21 27.52
N THR A 235 -5.74 -14.40 26.91
CA THR A 235 -4.99 -13.38 26.16
C THR A 235 -5.28 -13.53 24.66
N LEU A 236 -5.03 -12.48 23.86
CA LEU A 236 -5.09 -12.59 22.39
C LEU A 236 -4.25 -13.82 21.94
N PRO A 237 -4.79 -14.74 21.12
CA PRO A 237 -4.00 -15.87 20.62
C PRO A 237 -2.73 -15.36 19.93
N GLU A 238 -1.58 -16.03 20.14
CA GLU A 238 -0.31 -15.67 19.45
C GLU A 238 -0.45 -15.72 17.92
N GLU A 239 -1.41 -16.50 17.42
CA GLU A 239 -1.79 -16.62 16.02
C GLU A 239 -2.41 -15.34 15.44
N MET A 240 -2.97 -14.46 16.29
CA MET A 240 -3.67 -13.23 15.90
C MET A 240 -2.75 -12.00 15.99
N ASN A 241 -1.53 -12.12 15.42
CA ASN A 241 -0.58 -11.03 15.27
C ASN A 241 -0.87 -10.21 13.98
N LEU A 242 -0.79 -8.89 14.08
CA LEU A 242 -0.98 -7.94 12.98
C LEU A 242 -0.06 -8.24 11.79
N GLU A 243 1.21 -8.54 12.07
CA GLU A 243 2.23 -8.85 11.06
C GLU A 243 1.87 -10.13 10.30
N ARG A 244 1.55 -11.20 11.04
CA ARG A 244 1.24 -12.51 10.48
C ARG A 244 -0.03 -12.48 9.61
N ILE A 245 -1.07 -11.78 10.06
CA ILE A 245 -2.31 -11.64 9.26
C ILE A 245 -2.06 -10.78 8.03
N THR A 246 -1.23 -9.73 8.13
CA THR A 246 -0.85 -8.90 6.99
C THR A 246 -0.11 -9.74 5.94
N ILE A 247 0.89 -10.51 6.34
CA ILE A 247 1.66 -11.40 5.45
C ILE A 247 0.75 -12.45 4.80
N LYS A 248 -0.09 -13.14 5.58
CA LYS A 248 -1.06 -14.11 5.04
C LYS A 248 -2.00 -13.46 4.03
N SER A 249 -2.43 -12.22 4.28
CA SER A 249 -3.28 -11.47 3.34
C SER A 249 -2.55 -11.09 2.06
N MET A 250 -1.27 -10.69 2.15
CA MET A 250 -0.42 -10.43 0.99
C MET A 250 -0.19 -11.69 0.15
N GLN A 251 0.13 -12.82 0.80
CA GLN A 251 0.27 -14.12 0.14
C GLN A 251 -0.99 -14.52 -0.62
N LEU A 252 -2.14 -14.40 0.04
CA LEU A 252 -3.44 -14.72 -0.56
C LEU A 252 -3.76 -13.81 -1.74
N LEU A 253 -3.50 -12.51 -1.61
CA LEU A 253 -3.71 -11.54 -2.69
C LEU A 253 -2.81 -11.81 -3.90
N LEU A 254 -1.53 -12.17 -3.69
CA LEU A 254 -0.61 -12.53 -4.78
C LEU A 254 -1.00 -13.85 -5.44
N LYS A 255 -1.48 -14.83 -4.67
CA LYS A 255 -2.04 -16.09 -5.22
C LYS A 255 -3.22 -15.82 -6.16
N ARG A 256 -4.03 -14.78 -5.89
CA ARG A 256 -5.17 -14.41 -6.74
C ARG A 256 -4.81 -13.80 -8.08
N ILE A 257 -3.60 -13.25 -8.25
CA ILE A 257 -3.14 -12.80 -9.57
C ILE A 257 -2.90 -13.99 -10.50
N ASN A 258 -2.72 -15.19 -9.95
CA ASN A 258 -2.47 -16.41 -10.70
C ASN A 258 -1.25 -16.30 -11.64
N ASN A 259 -0.20 -15.63 -11.17
CA ASN A 259 1.08 -15.55 -11.87
C ASN A 259 2.07 -16.55 -11.24
N GLU A 260 2.16 -17.74 -11.82
CA GLU A 260 2.98 -18.85 -11.29
C GLU A 260 4.47 -18.49 -11.19
N ARG A 261 5.01 -17.73 -12.15
CA ARG A 261 6.42 -17.30 -12.15
C ARG A 261 6.73 -16.43 -10.94
N LEU A 262 5.84 -15.50 -10.64
CA LEU A 262 5.97 -14.66 -9.46
C LEU A 262 5.88 -15.48 -8.17
N LEU A 263 4.89 -16.37 -8.06
CA LEU A 263 4.69 -17.17 -6.85
C LEU A 263 5.90 -18.06 -6.56
N HIS A 264 6.44 -18.73 -7.59
CA HIS A 264 7.66 -19.52 -7.46
C HIS A 264 8.85 -18.66 -7.01
N ALA A 265 9.05 -17.50 -7.64
CA ALA A 265 10.17 -16.62 -7.29
C ALA A 265 10.09 -16.05 -5.87
N LEU A 266 8.87 -15.82 -5.34
CA LEU A 266 8.65 -15.37 -3.97
C LEU A 266 9.02 -16.44 -2.94
N GLU A 267 8.71 -17.71 -3.24
CA GLU A 267 9.04 -18.87 -2.39
C GLU A 267 10.53 -19.19 -2.44
N GLU A 268 11.10 -19.29 -3.66
CA GLU A 268 12.51 -19.62 -3.88
C GLU A 268 13.46 -18.64 -3.18
N GLN A 269 13.12 -17.34 -3.19
CA GLN A 269 13.94 -16.31 -2.56
C GLN A 269 13.48 -15.95 -1.14
N SER A 270 12.62 -16.77 -0.53
CA SER A 270 12.21 -16.65 0.88
C SER A 270 11.70 -15.25 1.27
N VAL A 271 10.99 -14.57 0.37
CA VAL A 271 10.55 -13.16 0.56
C VAL A 271 9.74 -13.00 1.83
N TRP A 272 8.89 -13.97 2.14
CA TRP A 272 8.04 -13.94 3.33
C TRP A 272 8.83 -14.00 4.63
N ALA A 273 9.89 -14.82 4.68
CA ALA A 273 10.77 -14.89 5.86
C ALA A 273 11.51 -13.56 6.06
N LEU A 274 11.97 -12.94 4.98
CA LEU A 274 12.63 -11.63 5.05
C LEU A 274 11.69 -10.53 5.56
N LEU A 275 10.41 -10.59 5.20
CA LEU A 275 9.38 -9.64 5.64
C LEU A 275 8.92 -9.86 7.08
N GLU A 276 9.14 -11.05 7.67
CA GLU A 276 8.82 -11.37 9.05
C GLU A 276 9.89 -10.86 10.04
N ASP A 277 11.15 -10.81 9.62
CA ASP A 277 12.25 -10.34 10.46
C ASP A 277 12.51 -8.84 10.28
N SER A 278 12.44 -8.11 11.39
CA SER A 278 12.71 -6.67 11.48
C SER A 278 14.09 -6.26 10.92
N LEU A 279 15.10 -7.12 11.00
CA LEU A 279 16.46 -6.81 10.52
C LEU A 279 16.56 -6.92 9.00
N THR A 280 15.84 -7.86 8.40
CA THR A 280 15.84 -8.11 6.95
C THR A 280 14.64 -7.50 6.23
N PHE A 281 13.73 -6.85 6.96
CA PHE A 281 12.47 -6.34 6.43
C PHE A 281 12.66 -5.50 5.16
N LEU A 282 13.56 -4.52 5.18
CA LEU A 282 13.79 -3.62 4.03
C LEU A 282 14.37 -4.35 2.81
N GLU A 283 15.14 -5.41 3.03
CA GLU A 283 15.59 -6.31 1.96
C GLU A 283 14.41 -7.08 1.37
N GLY A 284 13.54 -7.61 2.21
CA GLY A 284 12.29 -8.25 1.79
C GLY A 284 11.37 -7.30 0.99
N VAL A 285 11.28 -6.03 1.40
CA VAL A 285 10.52 -5.00 0.67
C VAL A 285 11.10 -4.75 -0.72
N GLY A 286 12.43 -4.59 -0.82
CA GLY A 286 13.10 -4.42 -2.11
C GLY A 286 12.90 -5.64 -3.00
N LEU A 287 13.09 -6.84 -2.46
CA LEU A 287 12.92 -8.06 -3.25
C LEU A 287 11.48 -8.26 -3.75
N LEU A 288 10.48 -8.02 -2.89
CA LEU A 288 9.07 -8.02 -3.29
C LEU A 288 8.80 -7.00 -4.39
N ALA A 289 9.32 -5.78 -4.27
CA ALA A 289 9.17 -4.72 -5.27
C ALA A 289 9.77 -5.12 -6.62
N ARG A 290 10.99 -5.68 -6.62
CA ARG A 290 11.67 -6.15 -7.81
C ARG A 290 10.88 -7.24 -8.54
N LEU A 291 10.41 -8.24 -7.80
CA LEU A 291 9.64 -9.35 -8.36
C LEU A 291 8.29 -8.91 -8.91
N CYS A 292 7.59 -8.02 -8.20
CA CYS A 292 6.37 -7.39 -8.70
C CYS A 292 6.64 -6.62 -10.00
N MET A 293 7.72 -5.83 -10.05
CA MET A 293 8.08 -5.04 -11.23
C MET A 293 8.37 -5.88 -12.47
N GLN A 294 9.05 -7.01 -12.29
CA GLN A 294 9.39 -7.95 -13.37
C GLN A 294 8.16 -8.69 -13.91
N ASN A 295 7.23 -9.05 -13.02
CA ASN A 295 6.13 -9.97 -13.37
C ASN A 295 4.76 -9.28 -13.53
N MET A 296 4.60 -8.01 -13.14
CA MET A 296 3.32 -7.30 -13.14
C MET A 296 3.32 -6.00 -13.95
N GLU A 297 3.41 -6.12 -15.27
CA GLU A 297 3.47 -4.97 -16.17
C GLU A 297 2.26 -4.03 -16.08
N SER A 298 1.05 -4.57 -15.92
CA SER A 298 -0.19 -3.80 -15.87
C SER A 298 -0.32 -2.87 -14.65
N TYR A 299 0.41 -3.14 -13.57
CA TYR A 299 0.29 -2.40 -12.30
C TYR A 299 1.41 -1.38 -12.06
N ARG A 300 2.39 -1.36 -12.97
CA ARG A 300 3.59 -0.52 -12.90
C ARG A 300 3.31 0.96 -12.65
N LEU A 301 2.42 1.58 -13.44
CA LEU A 301 2.08 3.01 -13.29
C LEU A 301 1.44 3.28 -11.93
N ARG A 302 0.39 2.52 -11.57
CA ARG A 302 -0.34 2.72 -10.32
C ARG A 302 0.56 2.53 -9.09
N LEU A 303 1.40 1.49 -9.10
CA LEU A 303 2.37 1.27 -8.02
C LEU A 303 3.38 2.42 -7.93
N SER A 304 3.83 2.97 -9.05
CA SER A 304 4.76 4.12 -9.06
C SER A 304 4.13 5.37 -8.43
N GLU A 305 2.86 5.66 -8.73
CA GLU A 305 2.11 6.77 -8.10
C GLU A 305 1.97 6.58 -6.59
N LEU A 306 1.63 5.35 -6.16
CA LEU A 306 1.48 5.00 -4.75
C LEU A 306 2.79 5.13 -3.98
N VAL A 307 3.90 4.65 -4.56
CA VAL A 307 5.25 4.77 -4.01
C VAL A 307 5.63 6.24 -3.80
N LEU A 308 5.43 7.09 -4.81
CA LEU A 308 5.71 8.53 -4.68
C LEU A 308 4.86 9.18 -3.60
N ARG A 309 3.59 8.81 -3.48
CA ARG A 309 2.72 9.30 -2.39
C ARG A 309 3.24 8.87 -1.01
N GLY A 310 3.74 7.64 -0.88
CA GLY A 310 4.30 7.16 0.40
C GLY A 310 5.63 7.80 0.75
N MET A 311 6.49 8.09 -0.24
CA MET A 311 7.70 8.90 -0.05
C MET A 311 7.37 10.33 0.41
N ALA A 312 6.19 10.84 0.04
CA ALA A 312 5.67 12.14 0.45
C ALA A 312 4.96 12.14 1.82
N SER A 313 4.86 10.99 2.48
CA SER A 313 4.15 10.89 3.74
C SER A 313 4.89 11.61 4.87
N GLU A 314 4.14 12.20 5.79
CA GLU A 314 4.64 12.69 7.08
C GLU A 314 5.09 11.51 7.99
N VAL A 315 4.63 10.29 7.72
CA VAL A 315 4.93 9.10 8.53
C VAL A 315 6.25 8.47 8.08
N LEU A 316 7.24 8.45 8.98
CA LEU A 316 8.59 7.94 8.69
C LEU A 316 8.61 6.49 8.18
N SER A 317 7.84 5.56 8.77
CA SER A 317 7.79 4.16 8.32
C SER A 317 7.30 4.03 6.88
N CYS A 318 6.36 4.89 6.48
CA CYS A 318 5.89 4.97 5.10
C CYS A 318 7.00 5.48 4.19
N ARG A 319 7.65 6.60 4.55
CA ARG A 319 8.77 7.14 3.76
C ARG A 319 9.87 6.11 3.55
N VAL A 320 10.35 5.46 4.62
CA VAL A 320 11.42 4.46 4.54
C VAL A 320 11.04 3.30 3.63
N SER A 321 9.86 2.72 3.82
CA SER A 321 9.41 1.55 3.03
C SER A 321 9.15 1.91 1.58
N SER A 322 8.55 3.06 1.31
CA SER A 322 8.32 3.55 -0.04
C SER A 322 9.64 3.89 -0.74
N THR A 323 10.61 4.46 -0.04
CA THR A 323 11.96 4.69 -0.58
C THR A 323 12.65 3.35 -0.88
N ALA A 324 12.50 2.32 -0.04
CA ALA A 324 13.01 0.98 -0.32
C ALA A 324 12.41 0.37 -1.59
N VAL A 325 11.10 0.54 -1.83
CA VAL A 325 10.48 0.16 -3.11
C VAL A 325 11.04 1.01 -4.27
N CYS A 326 11.22 2.31 -4.04
CA CYS A 326 11.74 3.24 -5.05
C CYS A 326 13.17 2.91 -5.50
N VAL A 327 14.02 2.37 -4.61
CA VAL A 327 15.37 1.86 -4.95
C VAL A 327 15.31 0.90 -6.14
N GLU A 328 14.34 -0.01 -6.15
CA GLU A 328 14.15 -1.01 -7.20
C GLU A 328 13.53 -0.39 -8.46
N PHE A 329 12.62 0.56 -8.29
CA PHE A 329 11.98 1.24 -9.42
C PHE A 329 12.98 2.13 -10.17
N MET A 330 13.92 2.74 -9.46
CA MET A 330 15.02 3.54 -10.04
C MET A 330 16.00 2.70 -10.85
N SER A 331 16.12 1.40 -10.56
CA SER A 331 16.93 0.45 -11.35
C SER A 331 16.29 0.10 -12.69
N HIS A 332 15.01 0.46 -12.92
CA HIS A 332 14.26 0.18 -14.14
C HIS A 332 13.87 1.50 -14.84
N PRO A 333 13.71 1.53 -16.18
CA PRO A 333 13.26 2.73 -16.89
C PRO A 333 11.83 3.19 -16.58
N ILE A 334 11.12 2.55 -15.64
CA ILE A 334 9.69 2.79 -15.38
C ILE A 334 9.41 4.24 -14.99
N LEU A 335 10.16 4.81 -14.04
CA LEU A 335 9.91 6.18 -13.58
C LEU A 335 10.18 7.20 -14.68
N TYR A 336 11.14 6.93 -15.56
CA TYR A 336 11.38 7.76 -16.74
C TYR A 336 10.25 7.61 -17.78
N GLN A 337 9.86 6.37 -18.12
CA GLN A 337 8.79 6.07 -19.08
C GLN A 337 7.45 6.66 -18.66
N GLN A 338 7.13 6.59 -17.36
CA GLN A 338 5.88 7.12 -16.79
C GLN A 338 5.94 8.62 -16.47
N LYS A 339 7.03 9.32 -16.82
CA LYS A 339 7.24 10.76 -16.53
C LYS A 339 7.23 11.11 -15.03
N LEU A 340 7.56 10.14 -14.18
CA LEU A 340 7.61 10.24 -12.72
C LEU A 340 9.05 10.41 -12.16
N LEU A 341 10.07 10.43 -13.03
CA LEU A 341 11.47 10.53 -12.60
C LEU A 341 11.78 11.82 -11.82
N ARG A 342 11.33 12.99 -12.32
CA ARG A 342 11.58 14.27 -11.66
C ARG A 342 11.03 14.32 -10.22
N PRO A 343 9.75 14.01 -9.97
CA PRO A 343 9.25 13.99 -8.60
C PRO A 343 9.97 12.95 -7.74
N ALA A 344 10.31 11.77 -8.28
CA ALA A 344 11.11 10.79 -7.53
C ALA A 344 12.45 11.38 -7.05
N VAL A 345 13.23 11.99 -7.96
CA VAL A 345 14.54 12.58 -7.64
C VAL A 345 14.44 13.66 -6.57
N MET A 346 13.44 14.53 -6.64
CA MET A 346 13.26 15.60 -5.63
C MET A 346 12.92 15.04 -4.24
N MET A 347 12.22 13.90 -4.16
CA MET A 347 11.91 13.26 -2.88
C MET A 347 13.11 12.51 -2.32
N LEU A 348 13.90 11.88 -3.19
CA LEU A 348 15.15 11.22 -2.80
C LEU A 348 16.21 12.22 -2.33
N GLU A 349 16.30 13.39 -2.97
CA GLU A 349 17.16 14.50 -2.53
C GLU A 349 16.84 14.88 -1.08
N LYS A 350 15.57 15.19 -0.79
CA LYS A 350 15.12 15.48 0.58
C LYS A 350 15.37 14.34 1.56
N GLY A 351 15.24 13.09 1.11
CA GLY A 351 15.48 11.92 1.95
C GLY A 351 16.96 11.68 2.26
N ALA A 352 17.87 12.05 1.35
CA ALA A 352 19.32 11.97 1.55
C ALA A 352 19.84 13.03 2.54
N GLU A 353 19.17 14.17 2.60
CA GLU A 353 19.45 15.29 3.51
C GLU A 353 18.90 15.10 4.93
N GLN A 354 18.04 14.09 5.16
CA GLN A 354 17.35 13.92 6.43
C GLN A 354 18.27 13.30 7.50
N GLU A 355 18.84 14.12 8.39
CA GLU A 355 19.80 13.70 9.41
C GLU A 355 19.26 12.73 10.48
N GLU A 356 17.94 12.68 10.71
CA GLU A 356 17.32 11.92 11.81
C GLU A 356 17.21 10.41 11.54
N ASP A 357 17.22 9.97 10.27
CA ASP A 357 17.01 8.55 9.93
C ASP A 357 18.05 8.04 8.93
N GLU A 358 18.99 7.23 9.43
CA GLU A 358 20.08 6.66 8.64
C GLU A 358 19.57 5.79 7.49
N ALA A 359 18.55 4.97 7.71
CA ALA A 359 18.01 4.06 6.71
C ALA A 359 17.43 4.84 5.53
N LEU A 360 16.68 5.91 5.79
CA LEU A 360 16.12 6.78 4.77
C LEU A 360 17.22 7.45 3.93
N ARG A 361 18.31 7.89 4.55
CA ARG A 361 19.45 8.49 3.84
C ARG A 361 20.13 7.47 2.93
N VAL A 362 20.46 6.29 3.46
CA VAL A 362 21.09 5.19 2.70
C VAL A 362 20.21 4.77 1.53
N LEU A 363 18.92 4.51 1.76
CA LEU A 363 17.99 4.12 0.69
C LEU A 363 17.83 5.22 -0.36
N SER A 364 17.79 6.49 0.07
CA SER A 364 17.71 7.63 -0.85
C SER A 364 18.94 7.74 -1.75
N LEU A 365 20.14 7.66 -1.17
CA LEU A 365 21.39 7.64 -1.92
C LEU A 365 21.47 6.45 -2.88
N ARG A 366 21.08 5.25 -2.41
CA ARG A 366 21.04 4.03 -3.22
C ARG A 366 20.13 4.18 -4.44
N ALA A 367 18.93 4.70 -4.23
CA ALA A 367 17.95 4.94 -5.29
C ALA A 367 18.45 5.97 -6.31
N LEU A 368 19.09 7.05 -5.85
CA LEU A 368 19.74 8.04 -6.73
C LEU A 368 20.85 7.39 -7.58
N GLY A 369 21.66 6.51 -6.99
CA GLY A 369 22.70 5.77 -7.70
C GLY A 369 22.15 4.80 -8.74
N ASN A 370 21.04 4.13 -8.42
CA ASN A 370 20.36 3.21 -9.32
C ASN A 370 19.77 3.91 -10.56
N MET A 371 19.65 5.25 -10.57
CA MET A 371 19.33 6.02 -11.79
C MET A 371 20.29 5.70 -12.94
N ALA A 372 21.56 5.37 -12.66
CA ALA A 372 22.52 4.97 -13.68
C ALA A 372 22.08 3.70 -14.45
N LEU A 373 21.27 2.84 -13.81
CA LEU A 373 20.73 1.64 -14.44
C LEU A 373 19.39 1.92 -15.14
N GLY A 374 18.44 2.55 -14.44
CA GLY A 374 17.09 2.76 -14.99
C GLY A 374 16.98 3.91 -15.99
N ALA A 375 17.78 4.96 -15.83
CA ALA A 375 17.75 6.16 -16.68
C ALA A 375 19.15 6.75 -16.93
N PRO A 376 20.10 6.00 -17.51
CA PRO A 376 21.50 6.42 -17.69
C PRO A 376 21.64 7.78 -18.39
N LYS A 377 20.87 7.99 -19.46
CA LYS A 377 20.86 9.26 -20.23
C LYS A 377 20.43 10.48 -19.41
N LYS A 378 19.78 10.27 -18.26
CA LYS A 378 19.31 11.31 -17.35
C LYS A 378 20.29 11.62 -16.23
N VAL A 379 21.28 10.77 -15.97
CA VAL A 379 22.32 11.04 -14.94
C VAL A 379 23.02 12.37 -15.21
N LYS A 380 23.39 12.63 -16.47
CA LYS A 380 24.00 13.91 -16.86
C LYS A 380 23.10 15.12 -16.61
N GLN A 381 21.78 14.97 -16.76
CA GLN A 381 20.80 16.04 -16.50
C GLN A 381 20.76 16.39 -15.00
N TYR A 382 20.90 15.39 -14.13
CA TYR A 382 20.85 15.55 -12.67
C TYR A 382 22.24 15.61 -12.01
N ARG A 383 23.33 15.71 -12.79
CA ARG A 383 24.72 15.60 -12.29
C ARG A 383 25.03 16.52 -11.11
N LYS A 384 24.53 17.76 -11.11
CA LYS A 384 24.80 18.73 -10.04
C LYS A 384 24.24 18.22 -8.71
N LEU A 385 22.94 17.89 -8.69
CA LEU A 385 22.25 17.30 -7.54
C LEU A 385 22.93 16.01 -7.10
N LEU A 386 23.18 15.08 -8.03
CA LEU A 386 23.77 13.77 -7.69
C LEU A 386 25.16 13.91 -7.05
N LEU A 387 26.01 14.79 -7.59
CA LEU A 387 27.35 15.04 -7.04
C LEU A 387 27.28 15.76 -5.69
N GLU A 388 26.37 16.74 -5.53
CA GLU A 388 26.16 17.46 -4.27
C GLU A 388 25.70 16.52 -3.15
N GLN A 389 24.70 15.66 -3.41
CA GLN A 389 24.19 14.70 -2.42
C GLN A 389 25.25 13.68 -2.00
N CYS A 390 26.02 13.15 -2.96
CA CYS A 390 27.09 12.23 -2.62
C CYS A 390 28.22 12.91 -1.85
N LEU A 391 28.68 14.09 -2.30
CA LEU A 391 29.71 14.83 -1.58
C LEU A 391 29.26 15.20 -0.16
N GLY A 392 27.99 15.55 0.02
CA GLY A 392 27.37 15.76 1.33
C GLY A 392 27.45 14.51 2.21
N SER A 393 27.18 13.32 1.65
CA SER A 393 27.28 12.06 2.41
C SER A 393 28.70 11.65 2.81
N LEU A 394 29.72 12.11 2.07
CA LEU A 394 31.14 11.88 2.38
C LEU A 394 31.73 12.94 3.32
N ARG A 395 31.00 14.04 3.58
CA ARG A 395 31.46 15.18 4.39
C ARG A 395 30.67 15.24 5.70
N GLY A 396 31.32 15.62 6.79
CA GLY A 396 30.68 15.84 8.09
C GLY A 396 30.53 14.57 8.95
N PRO A 397 29.77 14.64 10.07
CA PRO A 397 29.61 13.54 11.04
C PRO A 397 28.65 12.44 10.54
N ALA A 398 28.77 12.02 9.27
CA ALA A 398 27.95 10.95 8.72
C ALA A 398 28.36 9.58 9.31
N SER A 399 27.40 8.67 9.46
CA SER A 399 27.71 7.30 9.86
C SER A 399 28.47 6.55 8.76
N SER A 400 29.17 5.48 9.14
CA SER A 400 29.96 4.67 8.20
C SER A 400 29.11 4.11 7.06
N SER A 401 27.84 3.77 7.31
CA SER A 401 26.92 3.21 6.31
C SER A 401 26.53 4.23 5.24
N VAL A 402 26.21 5.47 5.64
CA VAL A 402 25.85 6.58 4.74
C VAL A 402 27.03 6.93 3.84
N THR A 403 28.24 6.99 4.43
CA THR A 403 29.47 7.27 3.67
C THR A 403 29.76 6.16 2.65
N VAL A 404 29.63 4.89 3.05
CA VAL A 404 29.78 3.72 2.17
C VAL A 404 28.80 3.79 1.00
N GLU A 405 27.53 4.06 1.27
CA GLU A 405 26.52 4.16 0.22
C GLU A 405 26.77 5.37 -0.69
N GLY A 406 27.23 6.50 -0.15
CA GLY A 406 27.64 7.66 -0.93
C GLY A 406 28.72 7.34 -1.96
N MET A 407 29.75 6.59 -1.56
CA MET A 407 30.81 6.14 -2.47
C MET A 407 30.33 5.15 -3.52
N GLU A 408 29.43 4.23 -3.13
CA GLU A 408 28.81 3.28 -4.05
C GLU A 408 27.96 4.02 -5.10
N THR A 409 27.15 4.98 -4.65
CA THR A 409 26.35 5.85 -5.52
C THR A 409 27.23 6.65 -6.47
N LEU A 410 28.32 7.26 -5.98
CA LEU A 410 29.31 7.92 -6.85
C LEU A 410 29.83 6.96 -7.91
N THR A 411 30.29 5.78 -7.51
CA THR A 411 30.85 4.79 -8.43
C THR A 411 29.88 4.44 -9.56
N LYS A 412 28.59 4.27 -9.23
CA LYS A 412 27.52 4.02 -10.22
C LYS A 412 27.31 5.20 -11.16
N ILE A 413 27.11 6.41 -10.65
CA ILE A 413 26.82 7.58 -11.51
C ILE A 413 28.03 7.99 -12.36
N LEU A 414 29.25 7.75 -11.88
CA LEU A 414 30.48 7.98 -12.64
C LEU A 414 30.62 7.06 -13.85
N ALA A 415 29.83 5.99 -13.97
CA ALA A 415 29.78 5.23 -15.21
C ALA A 415 29.15 6.03 -16.37
N GLU A 416 28.28 7.00 -16.06
CA GLU A 416 27.50 7.77 -17.02
C GLU A 416 27.99 9.23 -17.20
N LEU A 417 29.04 9.63 -16.47
CA LEU A 417 29.61 10.97 -16.49
C LEU A 417 31.01 10.98 -17.13
N ARG A 418 31.38 12.12 -17.72
CA ARG A 418 32.75 12.39 -18.18
C ARG A 418 33.48 13.30 -17.20
N GLU A 419 34.81 13.39 -17.30
CA GLU A 419 35.64 14.31 -16.49
C GLU A 419 35.07 15.74 -16.46
N GLY A 420 34.70 16.29 -17.62
CA GLY A 420 34.13 17.64 -17.71
C GLY A 420 32.77 17.81 -17.04
N ASP A 421 32.01 16.73 -16.84
CA ASP A 421 30.72 16.78 -16.15
C ASP A 421 30.87 16.87 -14.63
N MET A 422 32.04 16.50 -14.08
CA MET A 422 32.35 16.54 -12.64
C MET A 422 32.69 17.94 -12.12
N GLY A 423 33.28 18.79 -12.97
CA GLY A 423 33.76 20.12 -12.57
C GLY A 423 34.76 20.04 -11.41
N SER A 424 34.56 20.87 -10.38
CA SER A 424 35.36 20.88 -9.14
C SER A 424 35.10 19.68 -8.22
N SER A 425 34.05 18.89 -8.48
CA SER A 425 33.77 17.69 -7.70
C SER A 425 34.85 16.62 -7.92
N PHE A 426 35.57 16.64 -9.05
CA PHE A 426 36.64 15.69 -9.32
C PHE A 426 37.76 15.77 -8.29
N GLU A 427 38.24 16.99 -7.99
CA GLU A 427 39.25 17.20 -6.96
C GLU A 427 38.74 16.78 -5.58
N ALA A 428 37.54 17.25 -5.22
CA ALA A 428 36.94 16.97 -3.92
C ALA A 428 36.76 15.47 -3.65
N VAL A 429 36.25 14.70 -4.62
CA VAL A 429 36.08 13.25 -4.45
C VAL A 429 37.44 12.55 -4.38
N SER A 430 38.42 12.98 -5.18
CA SER A 430 39.77 12.39 -5.16
C SER A 430 40.44 12.55 -3.78
N GLU A 431 40.35 13.76 -3.21
CA GLU A 431 40.88 14.06 -1.89
C GLU A 431 40.15 13.28 -0.79
N LEU A 432 38.81 13.19 -0.86
CA LEU A 432 38.01 12.42 0.09
C LEU A 432 38.35 10.93 0.05
N CYS A 433 38.50 10.31 -1.13
CA CYS A 433 38.91 8.91 -1.24
C CYS A 433 40.20 8.66 -0.46
N ARG A 434 41.18 9.56 -0.60
CA ARG A 434 42.47 9.44 0.10
C ARG A 434 42.32 9.53 1.62
N VAL A 435 41.43 10.37 2.15
CA VAL A 435 41.13 10.42 3.59
C VAL A 435 40.63 9.07 4.11
N PHE A 436 39.87 8.33 3.29
CA PHE A 436 39.30 7.04 3.67
C PHE A 436 40.23 5.84 3.47
N PHE A 437 41.40 5.99 2.82
CA PHE A 437 42.35 4.88 2.66
C PHE A 437 42.94 4.40 3.99
N ASP A 438 43.05 5.30 4.96
CA ASP A 438 43.54 5.00 6.31
C ASP A 438 42.38 4.79 7.32
N SER A 439 41.14 4.60 6.84
CA SER A 439 39.99 4.34 7.71
C SER A 439 40.13 3.00 8.44
N GLU A 440 39.71 2.91 9.70
CA GLU A 440 39.67 1.64 10.43
C GLU A 440 38.67 0.64 9.81
N SER A 441 37.60 1.15 9.18
CA SER A 441 36.58 0.33 8.52
C SER A 441 37.08 -0.22 7.19
N GLU A 442 37.23 -1.55 7.10
CA GLU A 442 37.64 -2.24 5.88
C GLU A 442 36.70 -1.93 4.70
N LEU A 443 35.39 -1.88 4.97
CA LEU A 443 34.39 -1.58 3.94
C LEU A 443 34.57 -0.15 3.39
N LEU A 444 34.86 0.83 4.24
CA LEU A 444 35.14 2.20 3.79
C LEU A 444 36.41 2.26 2.95
N ARG A 445 37.49 1.60 3.38
CA ARG A 445 38.74 1.51 2.61
C ARG A 445 38.47 0.92 1.22
N LEU A 446 37.81 -0.24 1.17
CA LEU A 446 37.47 -0.91 -0.10
C LEU A 446 36.66 0.01 -1.03
N LYS A 447 35.59 0.63 -0.54
CA LYS A 447 34.75 1.51 -1.35
C LYS A 447 35.51 2.74 -1.84
N ALA A 448 36.38 3.31 -1.02
CA ALA A 448 37.25 4.41 -1.42
C ALA A 448 38.22 3.99 -2.52
N PHE A 449 38.84 2.80 -2.43
CA PHE A 449 39.75 2.30 -3.46
C PHE A 449 39.03 2.07 -4.80
N VAL A 450 37.84 1.46 -4.76
CA VAL A 450 37.02 1.25 -5.97
C VAL A 450 36.66 2.59 -6.62
N LEU A 451 36.23 3.56 -5.82
CA LEU A 451 35.88 4.90 -6.31
C LEU A 451 37.10 5.63 -6.91
N PHE A 452 38.25 5.58 -6.23
CA PHE A 452 39.50 6.18 -6.72
C PHE A 452 39.98 5.52 -8.02
N GLY A 453 39.86 4.19 -8.14
CA GLY A 453 40.13 3.46 -9.37
C GLY A 453 39.19 3.86 -10.50
N LYS A 454 37.91 4.15 -10.21
CA LYS A 454 36.96 4.68 -11.19
C LYS A 454 37.35 6.08 -11.67
N LEU A 455 37.80 6.96 -10.77
CA LEU A 455 38.33 8.29 -11.11
C LEU A 455 39.58 8.18 -11.99
N ALA A 456 40.47 7.24 -11.69
CA ALA A 456 41.67 6.99 -12.50
C ALA A 456 41.36 6.60 -13.95
N LYS A 457 40.27 5.85 -14.17
CA LYS A 457 39.79 5.49 -15.52
C LYS A 457 39.10 6.65 -16.25
N MET A 458 38.57 7.63 -15.50
CA MET A 458 37.86 8.79 -16.04
C MET A 458 38.76 9.98 -16.34
N VAL A 459 39.91 10.09 -15.67
CA VAL A 459 40.79 11.26 -15.76
C VAL A 459 41.26 11.48 -17.20
N GLY A 460 40.97 12.66 -17.74
CA GLY A 460 41.53 13.12 -18.99
C GLY A 460 42.59 14.20 -18.76
N ILE A 461 42.92 14.91 -19.83
CA ILE A 461 44.10 15.78 -19.91
C ILE A 461 44.02 16.93 -18.90
N SER A 462 42.81 17.45 -18.65
CA SER A 462 42.63 18.68 -17.86
C SER A 462 42.97 18.48 -16.37
N LYS A 463 42.63 17.32 -15.80
CA LYS A 463 42.89 16.96 -14.40
C LYS A 463 44.06 16.00 -14.22
N GLN A 464 44.72 15.57 -15.31
CA GLN A 464 45.80 14.56 -15.25
C GLN A 464 46.94 14.94 -14.29
N ARG A 465 47.40 16.21 -14.32
CA ARG A 465 48.48 16.68 -13.45
C ARG A 465 48.08 16.60 -11.97
N PHE A 466 46.85 17.04 -11.65
CA PHE A 466 46.29 16.96 -10.31
C PHE A 466 46.19 15.51 -9.84
N PHE A 467 45.59 14.63 -10.65
CA PHE A 467 45.35 13.25 -10.26
C PHE A 467 46.66 12.45 -10.08
N LYS A 468 47.69 12.71 -10.91
CA LYS A 468 49.05 12.18 -10.67
C LYS A 468 49.61 12.60 -9.30
N GLY A 469 49.29 13.81 -8.84
CA GLY A 469 49.63 14.28 -7.49
C GLY A 469 48.90 13.48 -6.41
N GLU A 470 47.60 13.24 -6.58
CA GLU A 470 46.81 12.43 -5.65
C GLU A 470 47.28 10.97 -5.58
N VAL A 471 47.60 10.34 -6.72
CA VAL A 471 48.16 8.98 -6.76
C VAL A 471 49.48 8.90 -5.99
N LYS A 472 50.37 9.88 -6.14
CA LYS A 472 51.63 9.93 -5.38
C LYS A 472 51.39 10.05 -3.88
N ARG A 473 50.40 10.85 -3.45
CA ARG A 473 50.03 11.00 -2.03
C ARG A 473 49.36 9.75 -1.47
N ALA A 474 48.67 8.98 -2.31
CA ALA A 474 47.97 7.75 -1.96
C ALA A 474 48.84 6.48 -2.04
N TRP A 475 50.07 6.57 -2.55
CA TRP A 475 50.88 5.42 -2.92
C TRP A 475 51.17 4.48 -1.74
N VAL A 476 51.48 5.02 -0.55
CA VAL A 476 51.78 4.23 0.64
C VAL A 476 50.54 3.46 1.13
N PRO A 477 49.38 4.11 1.39
CA PRO A 477 48.15 3.38 1.74
C PRO A 477 47.73 2.33 0.71
N LEU A 478 47.87 2.62 -0.59
CA LEU A 478 47.55 1.69 -1.67
C LEU A 478 48.44 0.43 -1.64
N LEU A 479 49.74 0.59 -1.43
CA LEU A 479 50.69 -0.52 -1.36
C LEU A 479 50.47 -1.39 -0.11
N LEU A 480 50.25 -0.76 1.04
CA LEU A 480 49.98 -1.47 2.30
C LEU A 480 48.73 -2.34 2.16
N HIS A 481 47.69 -1.84 1.48
CA HIS A 481 46.47 -2.62 1.26
C HIS A 481 46.65 -3.80 0.29
N CYS A 482 47.58 -3.71 -0.68
CA CYS A 482 47.89 -4.84 -1.57
C CYS A 482 48.58 -6.00 -0.83
N GLN A 483 49.11 -5.75 0.38
CA GLN A 483 49.75 -6.75 1.24
C GLN A 483 48.84 -7.22 2.39
N ASP A 484 47.63 -6.67 2.48
CA ASP A 484 46.62 -7.01 3.48
C ASP A 484 46.05 -8.40 3.15
N PRO A 485 46.12 -9.40 4.06
CA PRO A 485 45.63 -10.75 3.81
C PRO A 485 44.10 -10.87 3.64
N CYS A 486 43.34 -9.76 3.71
CA CYS A 486 41.90 -9.75 3.47
C CYS A 486 41.54 -10.04 2.00
N SER A 487 40.87 -11.17 1.77
CA SER A 487 40.72 -11.84 0.48
C SER A 487 39.68 -11.25 -0.49
N SER A 488 39.05 -10.10 -0.19
CA SER A 488 38.03 -9.50 -1.05
C SER A 488 38.49 -8.24 -1.80
N THR A 489 39.60 -7.63 -1.40
CA THR A 489 40.11 -6.37 -1.99
C THR A 489 41.32 -6.58 -2.92
N ALA A 490 42.08 -7.66 -2.74
CA ALA A 490 43.28 -7.98 -3.53
C ALA A 490 43.02 -8.24 -5.02
N HIS A 491 41.76 -8.46 -5.44
CA HIS A 491 41.40 -8.77 -6.83
C HIS A 491 40.95 -7.55 -7.66
N GLY A 492 41.06 -6.33 -7.12
CA GLY A 492 40.93 -5.10 -7.89
C GLY A 492 42.10 -4.93 -8.87
N GLN A 493 42.07 -5.66 -9.99
CA GLN A 493 43.07 -5.61 -11.05
C GLN A 493 43.48 -4.15 -11.37
N LEU A 494 44.70 -3.78 -10.99
CA LEU A 494 45.48 -2.74 -11.63
C LEU A 494 45.90 -3.27 -13.01
N PRO A 495 45.35 -2.78 -14.14
CA PRO A 495 45.93 -3.07 -15.43
C PRO A 495 47.11 -2.09 -15.63
N GLY A 496 48.32 -2.65 -15.71
CA GLY A 496 49.51 -2.07 -16.34
C GLY A 496 49.65 -0.55 -16.34
N ALA A 497 50.20 0.00 -15.27
CA ALA A 497 50.82 1.33 -15.28
C ALA A 497 52.10 1.33 -14.45
N VAL A 498 52.95 0.34 -14.71
CA VAL A 498 54.39 0.40 -14.42
C VAL A 498 55.09 -0.20 -15.64
N GLU A 499 55.06 0.56 -16.72
CA GLU A 499 56.13 0.74 -17.72
C GLU A 499 55.91 2.09 -18.42
#